data_AF-A0A968VRJ1-F1
#
_entry.id   AF-A0A968VRJ1-F1
#
_cell.length_a   1.000
_cell.length_b   1.000
_cell.length_c   1.000
_cell.angle_alpha   90.00
_cell.angle_beta   90.00
_cell.angle_gamma   90.00
#
_symmetry.space_group_name_H-M   'P 1'
#
loop_
_entity.id
_entity.type
_entity.pdbx_description
1 polymer ?
#
loop_
_entity_poly.entity_id
_entity_poly.type
_entity_poly.pdbx_seq_one_letter_code
_entity_poly.pdbx_strand_id
1 'polypeptide(L)'
;MNAYYVFAIGKAEEMRLPHKTAVALSAVQAGELVAFVSQVPLSEFSEEALRERVQDPVWLERMVLLHQTVMNALLAEQSILPLRFGTIYHDETRVQQWLAEQQQAYLAKLAQVTGCREWGVKLYANSALVAAHVTGANERIATLNAQIASKAAGAAYLLQKQRDRLLATEIEAMCDRFAQHCHTTLSESIRASQINALSPASDATEIALSNIAYLSTSTAGHTSAPAGAHYASN
;
A
#
# COMPACT_ATOMS: atom_id res chain seq x y z
N MET A 1 -16.65 -29.95 -10.32
CA MET A 1 -15.27 -29.75 -10.80
C MET A 1 -14.62 -28.70 -9.92
N ASN A 2 -13.34 -28.88 -9.59
CA ASN A 2 -12.59 -27.92 -8.78
C ASN A 2 -11.81 -26.98 -9.70
N ALA A 3 -11.57 -25.76 -9.23
CA ALA A 3 -10.66 -24.79 -9.80
C ALA A 3 -9.52 -24.53 -8.81
N TYR A 4 -8.48 -23.84 -9.26
CA TYR A 4 -7.29 -23.52 -8.50
C TYR A 4 -7.19 -22.01 -8.30
N TYR A 5 -7.42 -21.55 -7.07
CA TYR A 5 -7.13 -20.17 -6.68
C TYR A 5 -5.64 -20.05 -6.41
N VAL A 6 -4.94 -19.16 -7.11
CA VAL A 6 -3.49 -18.96 -6.99
C VAL A 6 -3.20 -17.71 -6.16
N PHE A 7 -2.47 -17.87 -5.06
CA PHE A 7 -2.15 -16.77 -4.14
C PHE A 7 -0.84 -16.08 -4.51
N ALA A 8 0.22 -16.86 -4.74
CA ALA A 8 1.55 -16.33 -4.94
C ALA A 8 2.46 -17.31 -5.68
N ILE A 9 3.56 -16.79 -6.20
CA ILE A 9 4.64 -17.55 -6.84
C ILE A 9 5.93 -17.40 -6.02
N GLY A 10 6.73 -18.45 -5.91
CA GLY A 10 8.08 -18.40 -5.36
C GLY A 10 9.06 -19.27 -6.14
N LYS A 11 10.35 -19.23 -5.75
CA LYS A 11 11.37 -20.16 -6.25
C LYS A 11 11.24 -21.51 -5.56
N ALA A 12 11.05 -22.58 -6.33
CA ALA A 12 10.68 -23.89 -5.80
C ALA A 12 11.61 -24.42 -4.70
N GLU A 13 12.93 -24.24 -4.85
CA GLU A 13 13.91 -24.73 -3.87
C GLU A 13 13.86 -24.01 -2.52
N GLU A 14 13.49 -22.72 -2.53
CA GLU A 14 13.44 -21.84 -1.36
C GLU A 14 12.09 -21.95 -0.62
N MET A 15 11.04 -22.46 -1.28
CA MET A 15 9.68 -22.41 -0.78
C MET A 15 9.31 -23.60 0.10
N ARG A 16 8.53 -23.35 1.15
CA ARG A 16 7.89 -24.36 2.00
C ARG A 16 6.40 -24.04 2.15
N LEU A 17 5.59 -25.08 2.34
CA LEU A 17 4.19 -24.90 2.71
C LEU A 17 4.12 -24.51 4.19
N PRO A 18 3.42 -23.43 4.55
CA PRO A 18 3.21 -23.09 5.95
C PRO A 18 2.45 -24.20 6.67
N HIS A 19 2.74 -24.41 7.95
CA HIS A 19 2.16 -25.52 8.72
C HIS A 19 0.66 -25.37 8.96
N LYS A 20 0.16 -24.14 9.00
CA LYS A 20 -1.26 -23.84 9.19
C LYS A 20 -1.62 -22.56 8.44
N THR A 21 -2.64 -22.66 7.60
CA THR A 21 -3.22 -21.56 6.84
C THR A 21 -4.74 -21.51 7.03
N ALA A 22 -5.37 -20.37 6.71
CA ALA A 22 -6.82 -20.22 6.80
C ALA A 22 -7.58 -21.12 5.80
N VAL A 23 -6.89 -21.65 4.78
CA VAL A 23 -7.40 -22.61 3.80
C VAL A 23 -6.46 -23.78 3.62
N ALA A 24 -6.92 -24.86 3.02
CA ALA A 24 -6.06 -25.95 2.55
C ALA A 24 -5.17 -25.43 1.41
N LEU A 25 -3.90 -25.17 1.72
CA LEU A 25 -2.93 -24.69 0.75
C LEU A 25 -2.10 -25.86 0.22
N SER A 26 -1.90 -25.89 -1.09
CA SER A 26 -0.99 -26.81 -1.77
C SER A 26 -0.04 -26.04 -2.69
N ALA A 27 0.91 -26.77 -3.27
CA ALA A 27 1.96 -26.22 -4.11
C ALA A 27 1.91 -26.91 -5.49
N VAL A 28 1.91 -26.11 -6.56
CA VAL A 28 2.01 -26.60 -7.95
C VAL A 28 3.32 -26.09 -8.52
N GLN A 29 4.21 -27.01 -8.85
CA GLN A 29 5.55 -26.70 -9.35
C GLN A 29 5.63 -26.87 -10.88
N ALA A 30 6.32 -25.95 -11.54
CA ALA A 30 6.77 -26.10 -12.92
C ALA A 30 8.18 -25.50 -13.06
N GLY A 31 9.15 -26.35 -13.42
CA GLY A 31 10.56 -25.95 -13.47
C GLY A 31 11.06 -25.44 -12.11
N GLU A 32 11.62 -24.23 -12.12
CA GLU A 32 12.20 -23.56 -10.96
C GLU A 32 11.18 -22.74 -10.14
N LEU A 33 9.92 -22.69 -10.58
CA LEU A 33 8.87 -21.94 -9.91
C LEU A 33 7.85 -22.85 -9.25
N VAL A 34 7.28 -22.35 -8.16
CA VAL A 34 6.15 -22.97 -7.49
C VAL A 34 5.06 -21.93 -7.24
N ALA A 35 3.82 -22.32 -7.49
CA ALA A 35 2.62 -21.55 -7.15
C ALA A 35 1.97 -22.12 -5.89
N PHE A 36 1.62 -21.25 -4.95
CA PHE A 36 0.79 -21.58 -3.80
C PHE A 36 -0.68 -21.45 -4.17
N VAL A 37 -1.42 -22.55 -4.04
CA VAL A 37 -2.80 -22.65 -4.54
C VAL A 37 -3.74 -23.26 -3.50
N SER A 38 -5.02 -22.95 -3.62
CA SER A 38 -6.10 -23.68 -2.94
C SER A 38 -7.07 -24.20 -3.99
N GLN A 39 -7.52 -25.44 -3.83
CA GLN A 39 -8.64 -25.94 -4.62
C GLN A 39 -9.93 -25.29 -4.12
N VAL A 40 -10.76 -24.83 -5.05
CA VAL A 40 -12.02 -24.15 -4.78
C VAL A 40 -13.12 -24.67 -5.72
N PRO A 41 -14.41 -24.61 -5.33
CA PRO A 41 -15.48 -25.07 -6.21
C PRO A 41 -15.59 -24.19 -7.46
N LEU A 42 -15.53 -24.79 -8.66
CA LEU A 42 -15.66 -24.03 -9.90
C LEU A 42 -17.02 -23.33 -10.01
N SER A 43 -18.08 -23.90 -9.43
CA SER A 43 -19.41 -23.27 -9.35
C SER A 43 -19.43 -21.97 -8.54
N GLU A 44 -18.44 -21.79 -7.65
CA GLU A 44 -18.33 -20.58 -6.83
C GLU A 44 -17.36 -19.56 -7.41
N PHE A 45 -16.37 -20.05 -8.15
CA PHE A 45 -15.20 -19.31 -8.62
C PHE A 45 -15.08 -19.30 -10.15
N SER A 46 -16.16 -19.56 -10.90
CA SER A 46 -16.20 -19.26 -12.34
C SER A 46 -16.13 -17.74 -12.53
N GLU A 47 -15.78 -17.30 -13.74
CA GLU A 47 -15.69 -15.87 -14.04
C GLU A 47 -17.03 -15.15 -13.79
N GLU A 48 -18.14 -15.76 -14.22
CA GLU A 48 -19.50 -15.22 -14.02
C GLU A 48 -19.87 -15.20 -12.53
N ALA A 49 -19.64 -16.31 -11.83
CA ALA A 49 -19.97 -16.46 -10.43
C ALA A 49 -19.16 -15.51 -9.54
N LEU A 50 -17.88 -15.29 -9.87
CA LEU A 50 -17.03 -14.34 -9.17
C LEU A 50 -17.49 -12.90 -9.42
N ARG A 51 -17.88 -12.57 -10.66
CA ARG A 51 -18.36 -11.24 -11.02
C ARG A 51 -19.63 -10.83 -10.25
N GLU A 52 -20.51 -11.79 -9.98
CA GLU A 52 -21.70 -11.59 -9.16
C GLU A 52 -21.34 -11.49 -7.68
N ARG A 53 -20.56 -12.45 -7.15
CA ARG A 53 -20.24 -12.50 -5.71
C ARG A 53 -19.36 -11.37 -5.22
N VAL A 54 -18.50 -10.80 -6.06
CA VAL A 54 -17.70 -9.62 -5.69
C VAL A 54 -18.58 -8.40 -5.40
N GLN A 55 -19.85 -8.40 -5.83
CA GLN A 55 -20.81 -7.36 -5.49
C GLN A 55 -21.44 -7.54 -4.11
N ASP A 56 -21.31 -8.73 -3.48
CA ASP A 56 -21.70 -8.98 -2.10
C ASP A 56 -20.55 -8.52 -1.16
N PRO A 57 -20.72 -7.43 -0.40
CA PRO A 57 -19.66 -6.88 0.43
C PRO A 57 -19.21 -7.84 1.53
N VAL A 58 -20.14 -8.65 2.08
CA VAL A 58 -19.85 -9.57 3.17
C VAL A 58 -19.03 -10.75 2.66
N TRP A 59 -19.39 -11.27 1.49
CA TRP A 59 -18.60 -12.33 0.84
C TRP A 59 -17.22 -11.82 0.45
N LEU A 60 -17.14 -10.62 -0.15
CA LEU A 60 -15.88 -10.01 -0.58
C LEU A 60 -14.94 -9.76 0.60
N GLU A 61 -15.43 -9.15 1.67
CA GLU A 61 -14.66 -8.90 2.88
C GLU A 61 -14.05 -10.19 3.44
N ARG A 62 -14.88 -11.23 3.60
CA ARG A 62 -14.43 -12.55 4.07
C ARG A 62 -13.32 -13.12 3.18
N MET A 63 -13.49 -13.05 1.86
CA MET A 63 -12.50 -13.58 0.92
C MET A 63 -11.20 -12.79 0.91
N VAL A 64 -11.28 -11.46 1.03
CA VAL A 64 -10.11 -10.58 1.14
C VAL A 64 -9.34 -10.88 2.42
N LEU A 65 -10.02 -11.02 3.56
CA LEU A 65 -9.38 -11.37 4.84
C LEU A 65 -8.70 -12.75 4.79
N LEU A 66 -9.34 -13.73 4.15
CA LEU A 66 -8.77 -15.06 3.93
C LEU A 66 -7.51 -14.98 3.07
N HIS A 67 -7.57 -14.26 1.95
CA HIS A 67 -6.44 -14.05 1.07
C HIS A 67 -5.28 -13.37 1.81
N GLN A 68 -5.56 -12.30 2.55
CA GLN A 68 -4.56 -11.60 3.37
C GLN A 68 -3.93 -12.52 4.42
N THR A 69 -4.72 -13.39 5.06
CA THR A 69 -4.21 -14.33 6.07
C THR A 69 -3.22 -15.31 5.45
N VAL A 70 -3.52 -15.86 4.27
CA VAL A 70 -2.59 -16.74 3.53
C VAL A 70 -1.34 -15.98 3.11
N MET A 71 -1.50 -14.77 2.56
CA MET A 71 -0.38 -13.94 2.13
C MET A 71 0.56 -13.58 3.29
N ASN A 72 0.02 -13.23 4.45
CA ASN A 72 0.80 -12.92 5.65
C ASN A 72 1.58 -14.14 6.13
N ALA A 73 0.98 -15.34 6.11
CA ALA A 73 1.68 -16.57 6.48
C ALA A 73 2.84 -16.87 5.52
N LEU A 74 2.65 -16.68 4.22
CA LEU A 74 3.71 -16.89 3.23
C LEU A 74 4.83 -15.83 3.35
N LEU A 75 4.48 -14.54 3.44
CA LEU A 75 5.46 -13.45 3.54
C LEU A 75 6.25 -13.45 4.86
N ALA A 76 5.72 -14.08 5.91
CA ALA A 76 6.43 -14.20 7.19
C ALA A 76 7.68 -15.08 7.09
N GLU A 77 7.66 -16.09 6.24
CA GLU A 77 8.68 -17.14 6.20
C GLU A 77 9.56 -17.08 4.93
N GLN A 78 9.09 -16.46 3.84
CA GLN A 78 9.71 -16.62 2.54
C GLN A 78 9.44 -15.46 1.57
N SER A 79 10.33 -15.31 0.57
CA SER A 79 10.20 -14.32 -0.49
C SER A 79 9.31 -14.83 -1.61
N ILE A 80 8.18 -14.17 -1.83
CA ILE A 80 7.18 -14.54 -2.84
C ILE A 80 6.76 -13.34 -3.68
N LEU A 81 6.18 -13.62 -4.85
CA LEU A 81 5.43 -12.66 -5.66
C LEU A 81 3.93 -12.88 -5.45
N PRO A 82 3.23 -11.97 -4.74
CA PRO A 82 1.79 -12.00 -4.65
C PRO A 82 1.13 -11.90 -6.03
N LEU A 83 0.09 -12.68 -6.26
CA LEU A 83 -0.80 -12.50 -7.40
C LEU A 83 -2.00 -11.64 -7.04
N ARG A 84 -2.70 -11.18 -8.08
CA ARG A 84 -3.95 -10.44 -7.89
C ARG A 84 -4.98 -11.34 -7.22
N PHE A 85 -5.72 -10.76 -6.29
CA PHE A 85 -6.92 -11.40 -5.73
C PHE A 85 -7.83 -11.92 -6.84
N GLY A 86 -8.29 -13.17 -6.71
CA GLY A 86 -9.19 -13.81 -7.67
C GLY A 86 -8.49 -14.40 -8.89
N THR A 87 -7.18 -14.62 -8.85
CA THR A 87 -6.46 -15.34 -9.91
C THR A 87 -6.83 -16.83 -9.86
N ILE A 88 -7.60 -17.32 -10.85
CA ILE A 88 -8.19 -18.66 -10.85
C ILE A 88 -7.87 -19.41 -12.15
N TYR A 89 -7.54 -20.69 -12.03
CA TYR A 89 -7.35 -21.61 -13.16
C TYR A 89 -8.29 -22.81 -13.06
N HIS A 90 -8.79 -23.31 -14.17
CA HIS A 90 -9.75 -24.43 -14.18
C HIS A 90 -9.15 -25.78 -13.75
N ASP A 91 -7.84 -25.94 -13.89
CA ASP A 91 -7.13 -27.18 -13.57
C ASP A 91 -5.66 -26.90 -13.26
N GLU A 92 -4.99 -27.90 -12.69
CA GLU A 92 -3.59 -27.83 -12.30
C GLU A 92 -2.64 -27.70 -13.49
N THR A 93 -2.96 -28.36 -14.60
CA THR A 93 -2.13 -28.36 -15.82
C THR A 93 -2.01 -26.96 -16.39
N ARG A 94 -3.08 -26.16 -16.36
CA ARG A 94 -3.04 -24.74 -16.77
C ARG A 94 -2.17 -23.89 -15.85
N VAL A 95 -2.15 -24.16 -14.55
CA VAL A 95 -1.23 -23.49 -13.62
C VAL A 95 0.22 -23.81 -13.99
N GLN A 96 0.53 -25.09 -14.25
CA GLN A 96 1.87 -25.52 -14.65
C GLN A 96 2.32 -24.90 -15.99
N GLN A 97 1.43 -24.88 -16.99
CA GLN A 97 1.70 -24.26 -18.30
C GLN A 97 1.98 -22.76 -18.15
N TRP A 98 1.14 -22.05 -17.40
CA TRP A 98 1.33 -20.62 -17.14
C TRP A 98 2.65 -20.32 -16.42
N LEU A 99 3.00 -21.11 -15.40
CA LEU A 99 4.29 -20.98 -14.70
C LEU A 99 5.48 -21.20 -15.66
N ALA A 100 5.41 -22.23 -16.51
CA ALA A 100 6.46 -22.53 -17.47
C ALA A 100 6.63 -21.41 -18.52
N GLU A 101 5.53 -20.90 -19.06
CA GLU A 101 5.53 -19.80 -20.05
C GLU A 101 6.14 -18.51 -19.49
N GLN A 102 5.93 -18.24 -18.20
CA GLN A 102 6.36 -17.00 -17.55
C GLN A 102 7.62 -17.17 -16.69
N GLN A 103 8.29 -18.35 -16.75
CA GLN A 103 9.35 -18.73 -15.80
C GLN A 103 10.43 -17.66 -15.69
N GLN A 104 11.02 -17.28 -16.83
CA GLN A 104 12.13 -16.33 -16.86
C GLN A 104 11.73 -14.93 -16.34
N ALA A 105 10.51 -14.49 -16.66
CA ALA A 105 9.99 -13.19 -16.23
C ALA A 105 9.75 -13.15 -14.71
N TYR A 106 9.19 -14.22 -14.13
CA TYR A 106 8.97 -14.28 -12.68
C TYR A 106 10.25 -14.50 -11.88
N LEU A 107 11.20 -15.30 -12.38
CA LEU A 107 12.52 -15.44 -11.75
C LEU A 107 13.27 -14.10 -11.68
N ALA A 108 13.21 -13.31 -12.76
CA ALA A 108 13.81 -11.97 -12.77
C ALA A 108 13.17 -11.04 -11.72
N LYS A 109 11.84 -11.09 -11.56
CA LYS A 109 11.12 -10.32 -10.52
C LYS A 109 11.44 -10.82 -9.11
N LEU A 110 11.45 -12.14 -8.90
CA LEU A 110 11.82 -12.74 -7.61
C LEU A 110 13.22 -12.29 -7.18
N ALA A 111 14.20 -12.31 -8.10
CA ALA A 111 15.55 -11.83 -7.82
C ALA A 111 15.63 -10.35 -7.39
N GLN A 112 14.63 -9.52 -7.75
CA GLN A 112 14.58 -8.13 -7.31
C GLN A 112 14.06 -7.96 -5.87
N VAL A 113 13.25 -8.92 -5.38
CA VAL A 113 12.57 -8.84 -4.08
C VAL A 113 13.14 -9.81 -3.04
N THR A 114 13.89 -10.84 -3.44
CA THR A 114 14.54 -11.77 -2.52
C THR A 114 15.43 -11.02 -1.53
N GLY A 115 15.26 -11.32 -0.25
CA GLY A 115 16.02 -10.68 0.83
C GLY A 115 15.63 -9.22 1.08
N CYS A 116 14.50 -8.76 0.52
CA CYS A 116 13.97 -7.43 0.78
C CYS A 116 12.71 -7.48 1.64
N ARG A 117 12.35 -6.34 2.23
CA ARG A 117 11.08 -6.09 2.92
C ARG A 117 10.42 -4.85 2.35
N GLU A 118 9.12 -4.92 2.17
CA GLU A 118 8.31 -3.78 1.71
C GLU A 118 7.73 -3.02 2.92
N TRP A 119 7.81 -1.69 2.86
CA TRP A 119 7.25 -0.77 3.85
C TRP A 119 6.36 0.24 3.15
N GLY A 120 5.09 0.31 3.55
CA GLY A 120 4.20 1.40 3.16
C GLY A 120 4.32 2.55 4.16
N VAL A 121 4.72 3.73 3.70
CA VAL A 121 4.78 4.95 4.52
C VAL A 121 3.75 5.94 4.01
N LYS A 122 2.86 6.37 4.91
CA LYS A 122 1.88 7.42 4.66
C LYS A 122 2.18 8.60 5.58
N LEU A 123 2.25 9.78 5.00
CA LEU A 123 2.49 11.02 5.75
C LEU A 123 1.22 11.84 5.77
N TYR A 124 0.86 12.30 6.97
CA TYR A 124 -0.27 13.18 7.21
C TYR A 124 0.21 14.37 8.05
N ALA A 125 -0.39 15.53 7.83
CA ALA A 125 -0.18 16.71 8.66
C ALA A 125 -1.49 17.22 9.23
N ASN A 126 -1.46 17.71 10.46
CA ASN A 126 -2.61 18.37 11.05
C ASN A 126 -2.77 19.77 10.46
N SER A 127 -3.89 20.02 9.77
CA SER A 127 -4.15 21.26 9.04
C SER A 127 -4.11 22.50 9.93
N ALA A 128 -4.66 22.43 11.15
CA ALA A 128 -4.69 23.54 12.09
C ALA A 128 -3.29 23.89 12.62
N LEU A 129 -2.47 22.87 12.95
CA LEU A 129 -1.11 23.09 13.42
C LEU A 129 -0.22 23.69 12.32
N VAL A 130 -0.34 23.20 11.08
CA VAL A 130 0.42 23.75 9.94
C VAL A 130 -0.02 25.19 9.67
N ALA A 131 -1.33 25.47 9.64
CA ALA A 131 -1.84 26.82 9.44
C ALA A 131 -1.38 27.81 10.53
N ALA A 132 -1.40 27.39 11.79
CA ALA A 132 -0.92 28.20 12.91
C ALA A 132 0.58 28.49 12.79
N HIS A 133 1.38 27.48 12.45
CA HIS A 133 2.82 27.62 12.26
C HIS A 133 3.15 28.57 11.09
N VAL A 134 2.52 28.39 9.93
CA VAL A 134 2.71 29.28 8.76
C VAL A 134 2.29 30.72 9.08
N THR A 135 1.18 30.90 9.79
CA THR A 135 0.70 32.24 10.19
C THR A 135 1.69 32.93 11.12
N GLY A 136 2.31 32.20 12.07
CA GLY A 136 3.29 32.75 12.99
C GLY A 136 4.67 32.99 12.37
N ALA A 137 5.05 32.22 11.35
CA ALA A 137 6.38 32.29 10.74
C ALA A 137 6.47 33.22 9.52
N ASN A 138 5.34 33.61 8.90
CA ASN A 138 5.35 34.37 7.65
C ASN A 138 5.02 35.87 7.87
N GLU A 139 6.04 36.72 7.73
CA GLU A 139 5.93 38.18 7.91
C GLU A 139 4.92 38.85 6.97
N ARG A 140 4.73 38.33 5.75
CA ARG A 140 3.75 38.87 4.79
C ARG A 140 2.33 38.60 5.26
N ILE A 141 2.07 37.42 5.83
CA ILE A 141 0.78 37.09 6.45
C ILE A 141 0.53 37.99 7.65
N ALA A 142 1.53 38.20 8.51
CA ALA A 142 1.42 39.14 9.64
C ALA A 142 1.10 40.58 9.18
N THR A 143 1.78 41.04 8.12
CA THR A 143 1.54 42.35 7.51
C THR A 143 0.12 42.49 6.96
N LEU A 144 -0.39 41.48 6.25
CA LEU A 144 -1.75 41.47 5.74
C LEU A 144 -2.78 41.47 6.87
N ASN A 145 -2.56 40.71 7.94
CA ASN A 145 -3.43 40.71 9.13
C ASN A 145 -3.53 42.11 9.78
N ALA A 146 -2.41 42.82 9.91
CA ALA A 146 -2.40 44.20 10.44
C ALA A 146 -3.13 45.19 9.51
N GLN A 147 -3.01 45.04 8.19
CA GLN A 147 -3.74 45.85 7.23
C GLN A 147 -5.25 45.57 7.26
N ILE A 148 -5.66 44.31 7.39
CA ILE A 148 -7.08 43.94 7.52
C ILE A 148 -7.69 44.61 8.75
N ALA A 149 -6.99 44.62 9.89
CA ALA A 149 -7.46 45.22 11.14
C ALA A 149 -7.67 46.75 11.07
N SER A 150 -7.06 47.43 10.09
CA SER A 150 -7.07 48.90 9.97
C SER A 150 -7.88 49.44 8.78
N LYS A 151 -8.52 48.58 7.97
CA LYS A 151 -9.22 48.97 6.73
C LYS A 151 -10.75 48.81 6.86
N ALA A 152 -11.48 49.66 6.12
CA ALA A 152 -12.94 49.55 6.01
C ALA A 152 -13.36 48.24 5.32
N ALA A 153 -14.57 47.75 5.63
CA ALA A 153 -15.04 46.39 5.31
C ALA A 153 -14.81 45.95 3.84
N GLY A 154 -15.04 46.84 2.86
CA GLY A 154 -14.82 46.50 1.44
C GLY A 154 -13.36 46.29 1.05
N ALA A 155 -12.43 47.10 1.59
CA ALA A 155 -11.00 46.93 1.36
C ALA A 155 -10.41 45.77 2.19
N ALA A 156 -10.94 45.54 3.39
CA ALA A 156 -10.57 44.42 4.24
C ALA A 156 -10.87 43.06 3.59
N TYR A 157 -11.97 42.94 2.84
CA TYR A 157 -12.33 41.70 2.14
C TYR A 157 -11.29 41.27 1.08
N LEU A 158 -10.80 42.21 0.27
CA LEU A 158 -9.77 41.91 -0.74
C LEU A 158 -8.46 41.48 -0.08
N LEU A 159 -8.06 42.15 1.01
CA LEU A 159 -6.87 41.79 1.78
C LEU A 159 -7.01 40.43 2.47
N GLN A 160 -8.20 40.10 3.00
CA GLN A 160 -8.51 38.79 3.56
C GLN A 160 -8.35 37.69 2.50
N LYS A 161 -8.93 37.88 1.32
CA LYS A 161 -8.79 36.92 0.21
C LYS A 161 -7.34 36.75 -0.24
N GLN A 162 -6.55 37.83 -0.24
CA GLN A 162 -5.12 37.77 -0.54
C GLN A 162 -4.34 36.99 0.53
N ARG A 163 -4.64 37.24 1.81
CA ARG A 163 -4.04 36.54 2.96
C ARG A 163 -4.38 35.06 2.96
N ASP A 164 -5.64 34.70 2.69
CA ASP A 164 -6.09 33.30 2.64
C ASP A 164 -5.42 32.54 1.50
N ARG A 165 -5.28 33.16 0.32
CA ARG A 165 -4.53 32.57 -0.82
C ARG A 165 -3.06 32.36 -0.48
N LEU A 166 -2.41 33.37 0.10
CA LEU A 166 -1.01 33.26 0.50
C LEU A 166 -0.83 32.16 1.55
N LEU A 167 -1.68 32.12 2.57
CA LEU A 167 -1.66 31.08 3.59
C LEU A 167 -1.81 29.69 2.97
N ALA A 168 -2.76 29.49 2.04
CA ALA A 168 -2.94 28.21 1.36
C ALA A 168 -1.68 27.80 0.58
N THR A 169 -1.08 28.70 -0.20
CA THR A 169 0.15 28.42 -0.96
C THR A 169 1.34 28.09 -0.06
N GLU A 170 1.48 28.79 1.06
CA GLU A 170 2.58 28.55 2.00
C GLU A 170 2.41 27.24 2.78
N ILE A 171 1.17 26.87 3.12
CA ILE A 171 0.84 25.55 3.69
C ILE A 171 1.20 24.44 2.70
N GLU A 172 0.75 24.53 1.45
CA GLU A 172 1.05 23.56 0.39
C GLU A 172 2.57 23.40 0.20
N ALA A 173 3.28 24.52 0.04
CA ALA A 173 4.73 24.51 -0.16
C ALA A 173 5.48 23.93 1.06
N MET A 174 5.00 24.17 2.28
CA MET A 174 5.59 23.59 3.50
C MET A 174 5.38 22.07 3.55
N CYS A 175 4.15 21.62 3.29
CA CYS A 175 3.78 20.22 3.22
C CYS A 175 4.59 19.46 2.18
N ASP A 176 4.75 20.02 0.97
CA ASP A 176 5.54 19.44 -0.11
C ASP A 176 7.02 19.32 0.27
N ARG A 177 7.60 20.37 0.84
CA ARG A 177 9.00 20.34 1.33
C ARG A 177 9.20 19.26 2.37
N PHE A 178 8.25 19.11 3.30
CA PHE A 178 8.33 18.10 4.35
C PHE A 178 8.22 16.69 3.77
N ALA A 179 7.25 16.44 2.89
CA ALA A 179 7.09 15.16 2.20
C ALA A 179 8.34 14.78 1.39
N GLN A 180 8.89 15.74 0.65
CA GLN A 180 10.12 15.56 -0.13
C GLN A 180 11.32 15.26 0.77
N HIS A 181 11.47 15.98 1.88
CA HIS A 181 12.55 15.73 2.84
C HIS A 181 12.46 14.31 3.40
N CYS A 182 11.29 13.89 3.88
CA CYS A 182 11.07 12.53 4.35
C CYS A 182 11.37 11.49 3.26
N HIS A 183 10.93 11.74 2.02
CA HIS A 183 11.19 10.82 0.91
C HIS A 183 12.69 10.70 0.61
N THR A 184 13.41 11.83 0.54
CA THR A 184 14.86 11.84 0.30
C THR A 184 15.60 11.10 1.41
N THR A 185 15.31 11.38 2.68
CA THR A 185 15.95 10.71 3.82
C THR A 185 15.66 9.22 3.83
N LEU A 186 14.41 8.80 3.61
CA LEU A 186 14.06 7.38 3.55
C LEU A 186 14.74 6.68 2.37
N SER A 187 14.95 7.36 1.25
CA SER A 187 15.50 6.74 0.05
C SER A 187 16.99 6.43 0.12
N GLU A 188 17.73 6.95 1.12
CA GLU A 188 19.19 6.75 1.24
C GLU A 188 19.61 5.29 1.39
N SER A 189 18.75 4.44 1.95
CA SER A 189 19.02 3.01 2.19
C SER A 189 17.95 2.08 1.59
N ILE A 190 17.17 2.57 0.62
CA ILE A 190 16.10 1.83 -0.01
C ILE A 190 16.50 1.39 -1.42
N ARG A 191 16.18 0.14 -1.76
CA ARG A 191 16.48 -0.45 -3.08
C ARG A 191 15.60 0.13 -4.18
N ALA A 192 14.32 0.34 -3.87
CA ALA A 192 13.34 0.88 -4.79
C ALA A 192 12.19 1.53 -4.02
N SER A 193 11.56 2.56 -4.60
CA SER A 193 10.36 3.17 -4.06
C SER A 193 9.30 3.33 -5.15
N GLN A 194 8.04 3.32 -4.74
CA GLN A 194 6.90 3.54 -5.61
C GLN A 194 5.94 4.53 -4.96
N ILE A 195 5.73 5.67 -5.62
CA ILE A 195 4.74 6.66 -5.22
C ILE A 195 3.36 6.17 -5.64
N ASN A 196 2.44 6.07 -4.69
CA ASN A 196 1.06 5.67 -4.90
C ASN A 196 0.13 6.89 -4.83
N ALA A 197 -1.11 6.72 -5.29
CA ALA A 197 -2.15 7.71 -5.06
C ALA A 197 -2.33 7.97 -3.56
N LEU A 198 -2.55 9.23 -3.19
CA LEU A 198 -2.79 9.59 -1.79
C LEU A 198 -3.98 8.80 -1.25
N SER A 199 -3.82 8.28 -0.04
CA SER A 199 -4.95 7.74 0.69
C SER A 199 -5.77 8.90 1.27
N PRO A 200 -7.11 8.81 1.29
CA PRO A 200 -7.92 9.82 1.94
C PRO A 200 -7.48 9.95 3.41
N ALA A 201 -7.51 11.18 3.90
CA ALA A 201 -7.39 11.48 5.32
C ALA A 201 -8.47 10.74 6.11
N SER A 202 -8.12 10.25 7.29
CA SER A 202 -9.07 9.57 8.18
C SER A 202 -9.92 10.57 8.97
N ASP A 203 -9.37 11.76 9.20
CA ASP A 203 -10.01 12.89 9.86
C ASP A 203 -10.01 14.12 8.94
N ALA A 204 -11.08 14.92 8.98
CA ALA A 204 -11.18 16.22 8.31
C ALA A 204 -10.08 17.22 8.74
N THR A 205 -9.41 16.99 9.87
CA THR A 205 -8.27 17.80 10.31
C THR A 205 -6.94 17.40 9.68
N GLU A 206 -6.87 16.34 8.89
CA GLU A 206 -5.63 15.84 8.28
C GLU A 206 -5.46 16.25 6.81
N ILE A 207 -4.22 16.58 6.45
CA ILE A 207 -3.76 16.76 5.07
C ILE A 207 -2.90 15.55 4.72
N ALA A 208 -3.32 14.75 3.74
CA ALA A 208 -2.50 13.66 3.22
C ALA A 208 -1.34 14.25 2.39
N LEU A 209 -0.11 13.91 2.75
CA LEU A 209 1.11 14.45 2.13
C LEU A 209 1.76 13.46 1.17
N SER A 210 1.80 12.18 1.54
CA SER A 210 2.39 11.14 0.70
C SER A 210 1.84 9.75 1.04
N ASN A 211 1.92 8.85 0.07
CA ASN A 211 1.66 7.42 0.20
C ASN A 211 2.68 6.68 -0.68
N ILE A 212 3.75 6.18 -0.08
CA ILE A 212 4.89 5.63 -0.81
C ILE A 212 5.22 4.24 -0.27
N ALA A 213 5.39 3.28 -1.16
CA ALA A 213 5.95 1.96 -0.83
C ALA A 213 7.46 2.00 -1.02
N TYR A 214 8.20 1.44 -0.07
CA TYR A 214 9.66 1.37 -0.06
C TYR A 214 10.11 -0.09 0.08
N LEU A 215 11.02 -0.52 -0.78
CA LEU A 215 11.62 -1.85 -0.73
C LEU A 215 13.01 -1.76 -0.10
N SER A 216 13.12 -2.09 1.19
CA SER A 216 14.40 -2.10 1.92
C SER A 216 15.10 -3.44 1.78
N THR A 217 16.43 -3.47 1.69
CA THR A 217 17.18 -4.72 1.86
C THR A 217 17.11 -5.15 3.33
N SER A 218 16.74 -6.40 3.58
CA SER A 218 16.77 -6.96 4.92
C SER A 218 18.23 -7.28 5.25
N THR A 219 18.89 -6.43 6.03
CA THR A 219 20.13 -6.84 6.69
C THR A 219 19.77 -7.93 7.68
N ALA A 220 20.31 -9.14 7.50
CA ALA A 220 20.17 -10.19 8.49
C ALA A 220 20.75 -9.66 9.82
N GLY A 221 19.89 -9.26 10.77
CA GLY A 221 20.35 -8.75 12.07
C GLY A 221 19.44 -7.77 12.83
N HIS A 222 18.42 -7.15 12.22
CA HIS A 222 17.49 -6.31 13.00
C HIS A 222 16.16 -7.02 13.21
N THR A 223 16.03 -7.60 14.40
CA THR A 223 14.79 -8.10 14.99
C THR A 223 13.67 -7.06 14.89
N SER A 224 12.50 -7.56 14.51
CA SER A 224 11.18 -6.91 14.41
C SER A 224 10.95 -5.68 15.30
N ALA A 225 10.49 -4.58 14.69
CA ALA A 225 9.54 -3.70 15.39
C ALA A 225 8.19 -4.44 15.51
N PRO A 226 7.49 -4.37 16.65
CA PRO A 226 6.24 -5.10 16.83
C PRO A 226 5.16 -4.53 15.90
N ALA A 227 4.41 -5.45 15.27
CA ALA A 227 3.13 -5.13 14.67
C ALA A 227 2.19 -4.62 15.78
N GLY A 228 1.82 -3.34 15.70
CA GLY A 228 1.02 -2.69 16.72
C GLY A 228 0.58 -1.29 16.30
N ALA A 229 0.04 -1.15 15.10
CA ALA A 229 -0.82 -0.01 14.78
C ALA A 229 -2.26 -0.51 14.79
N HIS A 230 -2.89 -0.37 15.96
CA HIS A 230 -4.33 -0.54 16.11
C HIS A 230 -5.04 0.36 15.09
N TYR A 231 -5.77 -0.26 14.17
CA TYR A 231 -6.93 0.38 13.55
C TYR A 231 -7.96 0.58 14.66
N ALA A 232 -7.98 1.77 15.25
CA ALA A 232 -9.07 2.18 16.11
C ALA A 232 -10.21 2.65 15.20
N SER A 233 -11.15 1.75 14.92
CA SER A 233 -12.50 2.13 14.54
C SER A 233 -13.25 2.52 15.81
N ASN A 234 -13.72 3.77 15.85
CA ASN A 234 -14.99 4.17 16.46
C ASN A 234 -15.44 5.47 15.82
#